data_AF-A0A9W4WSI3-F1
#
_entry.id   AF-A0A9W4WSI3-F1
#
_cell.length_a   1.000
_cell.length_b   1.000
_cell.length_c   1.000
_cell.angle_alpha   90.00
_cell.angle_beta   90.00
_cell.angle_gamma   90.00
#
_symmetry.space_group_name_H-M   'P 1'
#
loop_
_entity.id
_entity.type
_entity.pdbx_description
1 polymer ?
#
loop_
_entity_poly.entity_id
_entity_poly.type
_entity_poly.pdbx_seq_one_letter_code
_entity_poly.pdbx_strand_id
1 'polypeptide(L)'
;KATSIQAGFDEGFSLGAEIGSLAGQLLGLLEGIAHALDDGGQGAEAVAKDARRALDEAKAELKTDSIFTPAFWNTDGTWKFHVEKSSSSGDEEILFSDVARAHPLIQKWTKAVDAEIERWGIELNAIGDAEDHERQPSPERVPSSAVPQTKKALDW
;
A
#
# COMPACT_ATOMS: atom_id res chain seq x y z
N LYS A 1 10.13 12.33 -27.68
CA LYS A 1 10.75 11.26 -26.85
C LYS A 1 10.54 11.44 -25.34
N ALA A 2 10.01 12.58 -24.87
CA ALA A 2 9.66 12.78 -23.45
C ALA A 2 8.34 12.11 -23.03
N THR A 3 7.40 11.92 -23.96
CA THR A 3 6.03 11.44 -23.67
C THR A 3 5.95 9.99 -23.17
N SER A 4 6.79 9.06 -23.68
CA SER A 4 6.74 7.66 -23.23
C SER A 4 7.41 7.44 -21.88
N ILE A 5 8.39 8.28 -21.52
CA ILE A 5 9.06 8.22 -20.22
C ILE A 5 8.14 8.74 -19.13
N GLN A 6 7.35 9.78 -19.44
CA GLN A 6 6.38 10.32 -18.49
C GLN A 6 5.15 9.41 -18.33
N ALA A 7 4.67 8.77 -19.41
CA ALA A 7 3.60 7.77 -19.33
C ALA A 7 3.99 6.59 -18.41
N GLY A 8 5.16 5.98 -18.63
CA GLY A 8 5.63 4.90 -17.76
C GLY A 8 5.90 5.31 -16.31
N PHE A 9 6.22 6.59 -16.07
CA PHE A 9 6.36 7.13 -14.71
C PHE A 9 5.00 7.30 -14.02
N ASP A 10 4.00 7.85 -14.71
CA ASP A 10 2.65 8.05 -14.17
C ASP A 10 1.94 6.70 -13.90
N GLU A 11 2.19 5.69 -14.74
CA GLU A 11 1.72 4.31 -14.55
C GLU A 11 2.35 3.65 -13.31
N GLY A 12 3.69 3.76 -13.16
CA GLY A 12 4.40 3.24 -12.01
C GLY A 12 4.02 3.93 -10.69
N PHE A 13 3.76 5.24 -10.73
CA PHE A 13 3.31 6.01 -9.57
C PHE A 13 1.90 5.58 -9.12
N SER A 14 0.98 5.41 -10.06
CA SER A 14 -0.40 5.00 -9.77
C SER A 14 -0.46 3.59 -9.17
N LEU A 15 0.27 2.64 -9.75
CA LEU A 15 0.35 1.27 -9.23
C LEU A 15 1.01 1.21 -7.85
N GLY A 16 2.08 1.99 -7.65
CA GLY A 16 2.72 2.10 -6.35
C GLY A 16 1.78 2.65 -5.26
N ALA A 17 0.95 3.63 -5.61
CA ALA A 17 -0.04 4.21 -4.70
C ALA A 17 -1.15 3.21 -4.34
N GLU A 18 -1.66 2.44 -5.30
CA GLU A 18 -2.66 1.38 -5.06
C GLU A 18 -2.11 0.30 -4.11
N ILE A 19 -0.90 -0.20 -4.38
CA ILE A 19 -0.26 -1.19 -3.52
C ILE A 19 0.04 -0.62 -2.13
N GLY A 20 0.55 0.60 -2.06
CA GLY A 20 0.85 1.28 -0.80
C GLY A 20 -0.40 1.52 0.05
N SER A 21 -1.52 1.90 -0.58
CA SER A 21 -2.80 2.07 0.08
C SER A 21 -3.29 0.75 0.70
N LEU A 22 -3.27 -0.35 -0.07
CA LEU A 22 -3.67 -1.67 0.42
C LEU A 22 -2.75 -2.16 1.56
N ALA A 23 -1.43 -2.04 1.40
CA ALA A 23 -0.48 -2.42 2.45
C ALA A 23 -0.70 -1.60 3.73
N GLY A 24 -0.94 -0.29 3.60
CA GLY A 24 -1.24 0.59 4.73
C GLY A 24 -2.53 0.20 5.46
N GLN A 25 -3.60 -0.11 4.72
CA GLN A 25 -4.87 -0.56 5.29
C GLN A 25 -4.70 -1.88 6.06
N LEU A 26 -3.99 -2.86 5.48
CA LEU A 26 -3.73 -4.16 6.13
C LEU A 26 -2.93 -3.98 7.43
N LEU A 27 -1.87 -3.17 7.38
CA LEU A 27 -1.06 -2.88 8.57
C LEU A 27 -1.87 -2.16 9.64
N GLY A 28 -2.63 -1.12 9.26
CA GLY A 28 -3.45 -0.35 10.20
C GLY A 28 -4.50 -1.22 10.90
N LEU A 29 -5.10 -2.16 10.20
CA LEU A 29 -6.08 -3.08 10.79
C LEU A 29 -5.43 -4.07 11.76
N LEU A 30 -4.28 -4.66 11.39
CA LEU A 30 -3.50 -5.52 12.30
C LEU A 30 -3.02 -4.77 13.54
N GLU A 31 -2.63 -3.51 13.40
CA GLU A 31 -2.26 -2.62 14.52
C GLU A 31 -3.45 -2.39 15.45
N GLY A 32 -4.62 -2.10 14.89
CA GLY A 32 -5.85 -1.92 15.67
C GLY A 32 -6.23 -3.19 16.45
N ILE A 33 -6.14 -4.36 15.82
CA ILE A 33 -6.41 -5.65 16.46
C ILE A 33 -5.42 -5.94 17.58
N ALA A 34 -4.11 -5.83 17.31
CA ALA A 34 -3.08 -6.07 18.30
C ALA A 34 -3.23 -5.14 19.52
N HIS A 35 -3.52 -3.86 19.27
CA HIS A 35 -3.71 -2.88 20.33
C HIS A 35 -4.96 -3.16 21.18
N ALA A 36 -6.09 -3.50 20.54
CA ALA A 36 -7.31 -3.85 21.26
C ALA A 36 -7.14 -5.10 22.15
N LEU A 37 -6.33 -6.07 21.71
CA LEU A 37 -6.05 -7.29 22.47
C LEU A 37 -5.08 -7.07 23.64
N ASP A 38 -4.17 -6.10 23.53
CA ASP A 38 -3.26 -5.74 24.62
C ASP A 38 -3.98 -5.16 25.84
N ASP A 39 -5.07 -4.42 25.61
CA ASP A 39 -5.89 -3.83 26.68
C ASP A 39 -6.87 -4.84 27.32
N GLY A 40 -7.02 -6.05 26.74
CA GLY A 40 -8.04 -7.05 27.10
C GLY A 40 -7.82 -7.90 28.36
N GLY A 41 -6.71 -7.72 29.09
CA GLY A 41 -6.44 -8.38 30.38
C GLY A 41 -5.82 -9.79 30.32
N GLN A 42 -5.56 -10.38 31.50
CA GLN A 42 -4.66 -11.53 31.74
C GLN A 42 -5.04 -12.86 31.06
N GLY A 43 -6.26 -13.00 30.52
CA GLY A 43 -6.70 -14.20 29.78
C GLY A 43 -6.34 -14.18 28.29
N ALA A 44 -5.94 -13.03 27.76
CA ALA A 44 -5.69 -12.81 26.33
C ALA A 44 -4.20 -12.75 25.97
N GLU A 45 -3.28 -12.94 26.92
CA GLU A 45 -1.85 -12.66 26.70
C GLU A 45 -1.22 -13.50 25.57
N ALA A 46 -1.62 -14.77 25.45
CA ALA A 46 -1.18 -15.62 24.32
C ALA A 46 -1.72 -15.11 22.98
N VAL A 47 -2.97 -14.65 22.95
CA VAL A 47 -3.65 -14.14 21.75
C VAL A 47 -3.08 -12.77 21.35
N ALA A 48 -2.84 -11.89 22.31
CA ALA A 48 -2.18 -10.60 22.10
C ALA A 48 -0.74 -10.78 21.56
N LYS A 49 0.00 -11.77 22.08
CA LYS A 49 1.32 -12.12 21.57
C LYS A 49 1.27 -12.65 20.14
N ASP A 50 0.29 -13.48 19.81
CA ASP A 50 0.10 -13.98 18.45
C ASP A 50 -0.27 -12.84 17.47
N ALA A 51 -1.15 -11.92 17.88
CA ALA A 51 -1.51 -10.75 17.08
C ALA A 51 -0.31 -9.82 16.83
N ARG A 52 0.51 -9.58 17.86
CA ARG A 52 1.77 -8.82 17.71
C ARG A 52 2.77 -9.50 16.78
N ARG A 53 2.91 -10.82 16.88
CA ARG A 53 3.76 -11.57 15.95
C ARG A 53 3.27 -11.43 14.51
N ALA A 54 1.97 -11.58 14.28
CA ALA A 54 1.39 -11.41 12.95
C ALA A 54 1.63 -9.98 12.42
N LEU A 55 1.49 -8.96 13.25
CA LEU A 55 1.79 -7.58 12.90
C LEU A 55 3.28 -7.37 12.52
N ASP A 56 4.20 -7.90 13.31
CA ASP A 56 5.65 -7.78 13.05
C ASP A 56 6.06 -8.48 11.74
N GLU A 57 5.50 -9.67 11.50
CA GLU A 57 5.68 -10.40 10.23
C GLU A 57 5.10 -9.60 9.06
N ALA A 58 3.90 -9.01 9.22
CA ALA A 58 3.29 -8.17 8.19
C ALA A 58 4.15 -6.94 7.88
N LYS A 59 4.69 -6.26 8.90
CA LYS A 59 5.60 -5.11 8.72
C LYS A 59 6.87 -5.50 7.97
N ALA A 60 7.43 -6.68 8.26
CA ALA A 60 8.64 -7.16 7.59
C ALA A 60 8.39 -7.52 6.12
N GLU A 61 7.23 -8.08 5.80
CA GLU A 61 6.87 -8.50 4.44
C GLU A 61 6.24 -7.39 3.59
N LEU A 62 5.48 -6.46 4.18
CA LEU A 62 4.79 -5.39 3.44
C LEU A 62 5.61 -4.09 3.33
N LYS A 63 6.90 -4.12 3.68
CA LYS A 63 7.80 -3.00 3.39
C LYS A 63 8.08 -2.88 1.89
N THR A 64 8.39 -1.67 1.44
CA THR A 64 8.67 -1.35 0.03
C THR A 64 9.70 -2.30 -0.60
N ASP A 65 10.80 -2.59 0.09
CA ASP A 65 11.86 -3.49 -0.41
C ASP A 65 11.37 -4.93 -0.68
N SER A 66 10.39 -5.39 0.10
CA SER A 66 9.82 -6.74 -0.01
C SER A 66 8.74 -6.79 -1.09
N ILE A 67 7.92 -5.73 -1.21
CA ILE A 67 6.86 -5.63 -2.22
C ILE A 67 7.45 -5.45 -3.63
N PHE A 68 8.47 -4.60 -3.80
CA PHE A 68 9.06 -4.29 -5.10
C PHE A 68 10.30 -5.14 -5.42
N THR A 69 10.39 -6.33 -4.84
CA THR A 69 11.50 -7.26 -5.10
C THR A 69 11.49 -7.76 -6.55
N PRO A 70 12.66 -8.04 -7.15
CA PRO A 70 12.74 -8.68 -8.47
C PRO A 70 12.06 -10.06 -8.54
N ALA A 71 11.64 -10.66 -7.43
CA ALA A 71 10.85 -11.90 -7.46
C ALA A 71 9.45 -11.69 -8.05
N PHE A 72 8.84 -10.51 -7.87
CA PHE A 72 7.48 -10.21 -8.32
C PHE A 72 7.43 -9.31 -9.56
N TRP A 73 8.51 -8.59 -9.85
CA TRP A 73 8.57 -7.61 -10.93
C TRP A 73 9.66 -7.94 -11.95
N ASN A 74 9.38 -7.64 -13.22
CA ASN A 74 10.35 -7.64 -14.30
C ASN A 74 11.10 -6.30 -14.35
N THR A 75 12.23 -6.27 -15.05
CA THR A 75 13.07 -5.07 -15.21
C THR A 75 12.41 -3.97 -16.03
N ASP A 76 11.34 -4.30 -16.75
CA ASP A 76 10.53 -3.36 -17.54
C ASP A 76 9.34 -2.78 -16.75
N GLY A 77 9.18 -3.14 -15.48
CA GLY A 77 8.08 -2.69 -14.62
C GLY A 77 6.80 -3.54 -14.71
N THR A 78 6.78 -4.57 -15.56
CA THR A 78 5.66 -5.53 -15.60
C THR A 78 5.73 -6.53 -14.44
N TRP A 79 4.58 -7.08 -14.06
CA TRP A 79 4.47 -8.05 -12.96
C TRP A 79 4.64 -9.50 -13.45
N LYS A 80 5.08 -10.38 -12.54
CA LYS A 80 5.33 -11.82 -12.80
C LYS A 80 4.22 -12.76 -12.31
N PHE A 81 3.24 -12.24 -11.58
CA PHE A 81 2.16 -13.01 -10.98
C PHE A 81 0.88 -12.97 -11.82
N HIS A 82 -0.05 -13.90 -11.56
CA HIS A 82 -1.32 -13.94 -12.28
C HIS A 82 -2.30 -12.90 -11.71
N VAL A 83 -2.96 -12.15 -12.58
CA VAL A 83 -3.98 -11.16 -12.22
C VAL A 83 -5.29 -11.60 -12.87
N GLU A 84 -6.26 -11.97 -12.04
CA GLU A 84 -7.61 -12.24 -12.51
C GLU A 84 -8.31 -10.92 -12.80
N LYS A 85 -9.01 -10.85 -13.94
CA LYS A 85 -9.77 -9.66 -14.32
C LYS A 85 -11.02 -9.59 -13.46
N SER A 86 -11.23 -8.47 -12.77
CA SER A 86 -12.49 -8.24 -12.08
C SER A 86 -13.57 -7.90 -13.11
N SER A 87 -14.58 -8.77 -13.25
CA SER A 87 -15.68 -8.63 -14.21
C SER A 87 -16.59 -7.41 -13.97
N SER A 88 -16.31 -6.60 -12.95
CA SER A 88 -17.15 -5.49 -12.49
C SER A 88 -17.04 -4.22 -13.34
N SER A 89 -16.02 -4.10 -14.19
CA SER A 89 -15.93 -3.05 -15.20
C SER A 89 -15.97 -3.73 -16.55
N GLY A 90 -16.95 -3.37 -17.40
CA GLY A 90 -17.19 -4.02 -18.69
C GLY A 90 -16.07 -3.87 -19.73
N ASP A 91 -14.89 -3.41 -19.33
CA ASP A 91 -13.68 -3.35 -20.14
C ASP A 91 -12.78 -4.54 -19.82
N GLU A 92 -12.27 -5.19 -20.86
CA GLU A 92 -11.35 -6.34 -20.76
C GLU A 92 -9.95 -5.95 -20.27
N GLU A 93 -9.76 -4.72 -19.77
CA GLU A 93 -8.48 -4.15 -19.36
C GLU A 93 -8.18 -4.41 -17.87
N ILE A 94 -6.95 -4.79 -17.57
CA ILE A 94 -6.50 -5.00 -16.19
C ILE A 94 -6.25 -3.63 -15.56
N LEU A 95 -6.94 -3.32 -14.46
CA LEU A 95 -6.73 -2.08 -13.72
C LEU A 95 -5.54 -2.24 -12.76
N PHE A 96 -4.90 -1.12 -12.39
CA PHE A 96 -3.82 -1.15 -11.39
C PHE A 96 -4.29 -1.67 -10.02
N SER A 97 -5.55 -1.44 -9.66
CA SER A 97 -6.16 -1.98 -8.46
C SER A 97 -6.26 -3.52 -8.51
N ASP A 98 -6.51 -4.10 -9.68
CA ASP A 98 -6.51 -5.56 -9.85
C ASP A 98 -5.10 -6.12 -9.69
N VAL A 99 -4.09 -5.47 -10.28
CA VAL A 99 -2.68 -5.85 -10.11
C VAL A 99 -2.25 -5.77 -8.66
N ALA A 100 -2.62 -4.69 -7.96
CA ALA A 100 -2.28 -4.49 -6.56
C ALA A 100 -2.90 -5.57 -5.67
N ARG A 101 -4.19 -5.91 -5.89
CA ARG A 101 -4.88 -7.00 -5.19
C ARG A 101 -4.35 -8.38 -5.52
N ALA A 102 -3.80 -8.57 -6.72
CA ALA A 102 -3.20 -9.82 -7.14
C ALA A 102 -1.76 -10.01 -6.63
N HIS A 103 -1.15 -8.98 -6.04
CA HIS A 103 0.21 -9.08 -5.52
C HIS A 103 0.30 -10.17 -4.43
N PRO A 104 1.24 -11.14 -4.51
CA PRO A 104 1.23 -12.33 -3.64
C PRO A 104 1.27 -12.03 -2.14
N LEU A 105 2.04 -11.01 -1.73
CA LEU A 105 2.10 -10.58 -0.33
C LEU A 105 0.81 -9.88 0.10
N ILE A 106 0.20 -9.08 -0.78
CA ILE A 106 -1.07 -8.41 -0.48
C ILE A 106 -2.14 -9.48 -0.28
N GLN A 107 -2.27 -10.44 -1.20
CA GLN A 107 -3.23 -11.56 -1.04
C GLN A 107 -3.02 -12.38 0.23
N LYS A 108 -1.77 -12.70 0.57
CA LYS A 108 -1.44 -13.43 1.79
C LYS A 108 -1.96 -12.69 3.02
N TRP A 109 -1.65 -11.41 3.13
CA TRP A 109 -1.99 -10.62 4.30
C TRP A 109 -3.47 -10.21 4.33
N THR A 110 -4.10 -9.99 3.18
CA THR A 110 -5.56 -9.85 3.08
C THR A 110 -6.26 -11.06 3.68
N LYS A 111 -5.89 -12.29 3.28
CA LYS A 111 -6.50 -13.51 3.86
C LYS A 111 -6.27 -13.64 5.36
N ALA A 112 -5.07 -13.29 5.84
CA ALA A 112 -4.75 -13.33 7.26
C ALA A 112 -5.57 -12.33 8.06
N VAL A 113 -5.75 -11.12 7.52
CA VAL A 113 -6.57 -10.06 8.11
C VAL A 113 -8.05 -10.43 8.08
N ASP A 114 -8.57 -10.93 6.96
CA ASP A 114 -9.96 -11.38 6.82
C ASP A 114 -10.30 -12.45 7.87
N ALA A 115 -9.40 -13.42 8.08
CA ALA A 115 -9.58 -14.43 9.12
C ALA A 115 -9.65 -13.84 10.53
N GLU A 116 -8.90 -12.77 10.79
CA GLU A 116 -8.89 -12.09 12.09
C GLU A 116 -10.13 -11.20 12.27
N ILE A 117 -10.59 -10.53 11.20
CA ILE A 117 -11.88 -9.81 11.15
C ILE A 117 -13.02 -10.77 11.50
N GLU A 118 -13.09 -11.91 10.82
CA GLU A 118 -14.12 -12.93 11.06
C GLU A 118 -14.06 -13.48 12.49
N ARG A 119 -12.84 -13.75 12.98
CA ARG A 119 -12.62 -14.29 14.33
C ARG A 119 -13.16 -13.37 15.42
N TRP A 120 -13.01 -12.05 15.25
CA TRP A 120 -13.43 -11.06 16.25
C TRP A 120 -14.76 -10.39 15.95
N GLY A 121 -15.36 -10.67 14.78
CA GLY A 121 -16.59 -10.02 14.34
C GLY A 121 -16.43 -8.51 14.13
N ILE A 122 -15.29 -8.09 13.59
CA ILE A 122 -15.01 -6.66 13.35
C ILE A 122 -15.89 -6.16 12.21
N GLU A 123 -16.70 -5.14 12.48
CA GLU A 123 -17.50 -4.46 11.47
C GLU A 123 -16.71 -3.28 10.88
N LEU A 124 -16.15 -3.46 9.68
CA LEU A 124 -15.33 -2.42 9.01
C LEU A 124 -16.12 -1.15 8.66
N ASN A 125 -17.44 -1.26 8.48
CA ASN A 125 -18.33 -0.15 8.12
C ASN A 125 -19.14 0.38 9.32
N ALA A 126 -18.74 0.05 10.55
CA ALA A 126 -19.47 0.47 11.76
C ALA A 126 -19.46 2.00 11.97
N ILE A 127 -18.39 2.65 11.51
CA ILE A 127 -18.30 4.10 11.39
C ILE A 127 -18.59 4.37 9.92
N GLY A 128 -19.77 4.92 9.61
CA GLY A 128 -20.19 5.17 8.23
C GLY A 128 -19.11 5.87 7.41
N ASP A 129 -19.15 5.67 6.08
CA ASP A 129 -18.11 6.14 5.15
C ASP A 129 -17.60 7.53 5.55
N ALA A 130 -16.33 7.59 5.97
CA ALA A 130 -15.68 8.88 6.15
C ALA A 130 -15.80 9.59 4.80
N GLU A 131 -16.42 10.77 4.80
CA GLU A 131 -16.60 11.55 3.57
C GLU A 131 -15.27 11.57 2.83
N ASP A 132 -15.30 11.11 1.57
CA ASP A 132 -14.13 11.01 0.71
C ASP A 132 -13.47 12.39 0.72
N HIS A 133 -12.38 12.54 1.49
CA HIS A 133 -11.70 13.81 1.57
C HIS A 133 -11.22 14.11 0.16
N GLU A 134 -11.79 15.15 -0.46
CA GLU A 134 -11.45 15.54 -1.82
C GLU A 134 -9.93 15.52 -1.94
N ARG A 135 -9.42 14.58 -2.76
CA ARG A 135 -7.99 14.45 -3.02
C ARG A 135 -7.51 15.84 -3.43
N GLN A 136 -6.69 16.46 -2.59
CA GLN A 136 -6.05 17.69 -3.00
C GLN A 136 -5.25 17.36 -4.26
N PRO A 137 -5.44 18.11 -5.36
CA PRO A 137 -4.65 17.89 -6.56
C PRO A 137 -3.18 17.96 -6.16
N SER A 138 -2.38 17.01 -6.66
CA SER A 138 -0.92 17.05 -6.48
C SER A 138 -0.43 18.48 -6.75
N PRO A 139 0.37 19.09 -5.86
CA PRO A 139 0.83 20.45 -6.06
C PRO A 139 1.48 20.54 -7.44
N GLU A 140 0.92 21.41 -8.28
CA GLU A 140 1.39 21.65 -9.63
C GLU A 140 2.90 21.93 -9.55
N ARG A 141 3.67 21.10 -10.26
CA ARG A 141 5.13 21.12 -10.20
C ARG A 141 5.61 22.49 -10.69
N VAL A 142 5.88 23.40 -9.76
CA VAL A 142 6.54 24.66 -10.08
C VAL A 142 7.83 24.32 -10.85
N PRO A 143 8.02 24.85 -12.07
CA PRO A 143 9.20 24.54 -12.85
C PRO A 143 10.43 24.94 -12.03
N SER A 144 11.29 23.96 -11.77
CA SER A 144 12.57 24.14 -11.09
C SER A 144 13.51 24.91 -12.01
N SER A 145 13.32 26.23 -12.10
CA SER A 145 14.23 27.16 -12.77
C SER A 145 14.70 28.28 -11.84
N ALA A 146 14.46 28.15 -10.54
CA ALA A 146 15.06 29.01 -9.53
C ALA A 146 16.03 28.20 -8.67
N VAL A 147 17.19 27.87 -9.24
CA VAL A 147 18.39 27.69 -8.41
C VAL A 147 18.81 29.10 -7.98
N PRO A 148 18.65 29.49 -6.70
CA PRO A 148 19.21 30.76 -6.25
C PRO A 148 20.73 30.65 -6.35
N GLN A 149 21.34 31.41 -7.26
CA GLN A 149 22.79 31.52 -7.38
C GLN A 149 23.36 31.99 -6.04
N THR A 150 24.04 31.07 -5.35
CA THR A 150 24.79 31.33 -4.13
C THR A 150 25.98 32.24 -4.44
N LYS A 151 25.75 33.53 -4.21
CA LYS A 151 26.66 34.56 -3.69
C LYS A 151 28.17 34.23 -3.75
N LYS A 152 28.84 34.92 -4.68
CA LYS A 152 30.14 35.63 -4.56
C LYS A 152 31.35 34.80 -4.08
N ALA A 153 32.29 34.55 -5.00
CA ALA A 153 33.61 34.04 -4.70
C ALA A 153 34.36 34.97 -3.74
N LEU A 154 35.00 34.38 -2.73
CA LEU A 154 35.86 35.04 -1.76
C LEU A 154 37.28 35.08 -2.36
N ASP A 155 37.73 36.26 -2.79
CA ASP A 155 39.14 36.51 -3.10
C ASP A 155 39.95 36.52 -1.79
N TRP A 156 41.05 35.78 -1.78
CA TRP A 156 42.11 35.82 -0.77
C TRP A 156 43.24 36.72 -1.23
#